data_AF-A0A2M8S786-F1
#
_entry.id   AF-A0A2M8S786-F1
#
_cell.length_a   1.000
_cell.length_b   1.000
_cell.length_c   1.000
_cell.angle_alpha   90.00
_cell.angle_beta   90.00
_cell.angle_gamma   90.00
#
_symmetry.space_group_name_H-M   'P 1'
#
loop_
_entity.id
_entity.type
_entity.pdbx_description
1 polymer ?
#
loop_
_entity_poly.entity_id
_entity_poly.type
_entity_poly.pdbx_seq_one_letter_code
_entity_poly.pdbx_strand_id
1 'polypeptide(L)'
;MVDAMWKDFFGPSMPTKSMSAKLYTVLQPGLKFSHEYDFGTTTNLSLKVVGEQEKAGQSKDIRILARNNPPDIHCFKCDKPATQVCSQCIYEGPKAWLCDQHAERHKCGEEMFLPVVNSPRVGMCGYTG
;
A
#
# COMPACT_ATOMS: atom_id res chain seq x y z
N MET A 1 17.81 16.69 -2.93
CA MET A 1 16.77 17.32 -2.09
C MET A 1 16.07 16.30 -1.18
N VAL A 2 15.71 15.11 -1.69
CA VAL A 2 15.16 13.98 -0.90
C VAL A 2 16.11 13.43 0.17
N ASP A 3 17.42 13.28 -0.12
CA ASP A 3 18.38 12.73 0.86
C ASP A 3 18.60 13.62 2.10
N ALA A 4 18.47 14.94 1.93
CA ALA A 4 18.56 15.88 3.05
C ALA A 4 17.30 15.78 3.93
N MET A 5 16.11 15.69 3.33
CA MET A 5 14.85 15.48 4.04
C MET A 5 14.83 14.16 4.81
N TRP A 6 15.46 13.10 4.29
CA TRP A 6 15.55 11.82 4.98
C TRP A 6 16.50 11.84 6.18
N LYS A 7 17.63 12.56 6.11
CA LYS A 7 18.49 12.76 7.28
C LYS A 7 17.78 13.53 8.40
N ASP A 8 16.99 14.55 8.06
CA ASP A 8 16.25 15.33 9.04
C ASP A 8 15.12 14.53 9.70
N PHE A 9 14.53 13.58 8.97
CA PHE A 9 13.39 12.81 9.46
C PHE A 9 13.75 11.48 10.15
N PHE A 10 14.82 10.82 9.69
CA PHE A 10 15.23 9.48 10.15
C PHE A 10 16.57 9.46 10.90
N GLY A 11 17.33 10.56 10.90
CA GLY A 11 18.63 10.64 11.58
C GLY A 11 19.76 9.93 10.81
N PRO A 12 20.88 9.61 11.48
CA PRO A 12 22.03 8.96 10.85
C PRO A 12 21.71 7.53 10.40
N SER A 13 22.36 7.09 9.32
CA SER A 13 22.21 5.72 8.80
C SER A 13 22.67 4.67 9.81
N MET A 14 21.82 3.67 10.06
CA MET A 14 22.16 2.52 10.90
C MET A 14 22.93 1.45 10.10
N PRO A 15 23.81 0.66 10.75
CA PRO A 15 24.46 -0.47 10.09
C PRO A 15 23.44 -1.49 9.56
N THR A 16 23.68 -1.99 8.35
CA THR A 16 22.84 -3.03 7.73
C THR A 16 22.92 -4.33 8.53
N LYS A 17 21.76 -5.00 8.67
CA LYS A 17 21.63 -6.32 9.31
C LYS A 17 21.16 -7.35 8.29
N SER A 18 21.48 -8.62 8.55
CA SER A 18 20.95 -9.75 7.78
C SER A 18 19.42 -9.80 7.85
N MET A 19 18.77 -10.26 6.79
CA MET A 19 17.33 -10.57 6.77
C MET A 19 16.94 -11.70 7.74
N SER A 20 17.91 -12.45 8.25
CA SER A 20 17.72 -13.45 9.32
C SER A 20 17.72 -12.85 10.73
N ALA A 21 17.97 -11.54 10.88
CA ALA A 21 17.91 -10.88 12.18
C ALA A 21 16.49 -10.94 12.74
N LYS A 22 16.37 -11.27 14.04
CA LYS A 22 15.06 -11.31 14.70
C LYS A 22 14.52 -9.88 14.82
N LEU A 23 13.26 -9.67 14.44
CA LEU A 23 12.63 -8.35 14.35
C LEU A 23 12.75 -7.53 15.65
N TYR A 24 12.57 -8.17 16.81
CA TYR A 24 12.67 -7.53 18.13
C TYR A 24 14.08 -7.02 18.48
N THR A 25 15.11 -7.42 17.73
CA THR A 25 16.50 -6.92 17.91
C THR A 25 16.80 -5.69 17.06
N VAL A 26 15.82 -5.26 16.25
CA VAL A 26 15.95 -4.16 15.28
C VAL A 26 14.91 -3.08 15.54
N LEU A 27 13.66 -3.45 15.81
CA LEU A 27 12.58 -2.52 16.05
C LEU A 27 12.41 -2.22 17.54
N GLN A 28 12.17 -0.95 17.86
CA GLN A 28 11.87 -0.46 19.21
C GLN A 28 10.83 0.66 19.13
N PRO A 29 9.94 0.83 20.15
CA PRO A 29 8.96 1.91 20.16
C PRO A 29 9.59 3.29 19.91
N GLY A 30 8.94 4.09 19.07
CA GLY A 30 9.41 5.41 18.65
C GLY A 30 10.33 5.41 17.43
N LEU A 31 10.92 4.26 17.05
CA LEU A 31 11.76 4.16 15.86
C LEU A 31 10.98 4.53 14.60
N LYS A 32 11.56 5.42 13.78
CA LYS A 32 11.09 5.73 12.44
C LYS A 32 12.08 5.15 11.42
N PHE A 33 11.57 4.58 10.33
CA PHE A 33 12.39 4.03 9.27
C PHE A 33 11.64 4.04 7.94
N SER A 34 12.38 3.94 6.83
CA SER A 34 11.80 3.73 5.51
C SER A 34 11.83 2.26 5.12
N HIS A 35 10.89 1.86 4.26
CA HIS A 35 10.91 0.57 3.58
C HIS A 35 10.62 0.77 2.11
N GLU A 36 11.49 0.23 1.27
CA GLU A 36 11.32 0.22 -0.18
C GLU A 36 10.93 -1.20 -0.59
N TYR A 37 9.75 -1.32 -1.20
CA TYR A 37 9.26 -2.58 -1.77
C TYR A 37 9.12 -2.43 -3.27
N ASP A 38 9.83 -3.25 -4.04
CA ASP A 38 9.80 -3.19 -5.50
C ASP A 38 9.29 -4.50 -6.11
N PHE A 39 8.16 -4.39 -6.81
CA PHE A 39 7.58 -5.43 -7.65
C PHE A 39 7.27 -4.88 -9.04
N GLY A 40 8.23 -4.13 -9.61
CA GLY A 40 8.17 -3.47 -10.92
C GLY A 40 8.02 -1.95 -10.82
N THR A 41 7.35 -1.45 -9.79
CA THR A 41 7.36 -0.03 -9.41
C THR A 41 7.61 0.09 -7.92
N THR A 42 8.71 0.75 -7.55
CA THR A 42 9.13 0.89 -6.14
C THR A 42 8.08 1.66 -5.34
N THR A 43 7.68 1.07 -4.22
CA THR A 43 6.78 1.67 -3.23
C THR A 43 7.60 2.07 -2.02
N ASN A 44 7.62 3.37 -1.75
CA ASN A 44 8.35 3.95 -0.63
C ASN A 44 7.39 4.11 0.56
N LEU A 45 7.66 3.41 1.65
CA LEU A 45 6.89 3.50 2.89
C LEU A 45 7.71 4.20 3.97
N SER A 46 7.07 5.08 4.71
CA SER A 46 7.61 5.64 5.96
C SER A 46 6.88 5.01 7.13
N LEU A 47 7.62 4.38 8.03
CA LEU A 47 7.09 3.58 9.11
C LEU A 47 7.53 4.15 10.46
N LYS A 48 6.67 3.97 11.47
CA LYS A 48 6.95 4.29 12.88
C LYS A 48 6.50 3.13 13.75
N VAL A 49 7.38 2.65 14.62
CA VAL A 49 7.01 1.71 15.68
C VAL A 49 6.23 2.48 16.74
N VAL A 50 4.92 2.26 16.83
CA VAL A 50 4.03 2.98 17.77
C VAL A 50 4.04 2.38 19.18
N GLY A 51 4.43 1.12 19.30
CA GLY A 51 4.47 0.39 20.56
C GLY A 51 4.76 -1.09 20.31
N GLU A 52 4.88 -1.84 21.41
CA GLU A 52 5.03 -3.28 21.42
C GLU A 52 4.08 -3.88 22.45
N GLN A 53 3.68 -5.13 22.23
CA GLN A 53 2.80 -5.84 23.15
C GLN A 53 3.28 -7.28 23.28
N GLU A 54 3.62 -7.67 24.51
CA GLU A 54 3.82 -9.07 24.84
C GLU A 54 2.49 -9.81 24.86
N LYS A 55 2.44 -10.99 24.24
CA LYS A 55 1.27 -11.87 24.27
C LYS A 55 1.61 -13.15 25.01
N ALA A 56 0.83 -13.46 26.04
CA ALA A 56 0.90 -14.74 26.72
C ALA A 56 0.30 -15.85 25.82
N GLY A 57 1.15 -16.79 25.40
CA GLY A 57 0.74 -17.96 24.60
C GLY A 57 0.74 -17.74 23.09
N GLN A 58 1.06 -18.81 22.36
CA GLN A 58 0.90 -18.90 20.90
C GLN A 58 -0.53 -19.38 20.59
N SER A 59 -1.47 -18.46 20.47
CA SER A 59 -2.64 -18.76 19.63
C SER A 59 -2.13 -18.87 18.18
N LYS A 60 -2.53 -19.94 17.48
CA LYS A 60 -2.24 -20.10 16.05
C LYS A 60 -3.13 -19.21 15.18
N ASP A 61 -4.07 -18.49 15.78
CA ASP A 61 -5.06 -17.69 15.05
C ASP A 61 -4.50 -16.31 14.72
N ILE A 62 -4.73 -15.88 13.48
CA ILE A 62 -4.37 -14.53 13.04
C ILE A 62 -5.40 -13.56 13.63
N ARG A 63 -4.92 -12.61 14.45
CA ARG A 63 -5.74 -11.51 14.96
C ARG A 63 -5.37 -10.21 14.28
N ILE A 64 -6.34 -9.61 13.58
CA ILE A 64 -6.20 -8.27 13.00
C ILE A 64 -6.13 -7.25 14.14
N LEU A 65 -5.07 -6.45 14.17
CA LEU A 65 -4.86 -5.39 15.17
C LEU A 65 -5.41 -4.04 14.70
N ALA A 66 -5.25 -3.75 13.42
CA ALA A 66 -5.73 -2.54 12.77
C ALA A 66 -6.01 -2.84 11.29
N ARG A 67 -6.92 -2.07 10.70
CA ARG A 67 -7.20 -2.07 9.28
C ARG A 67 -7.60 -0.65 8.90
N ASN A 68 -7.08 -0.16 7.78
CA ASN A 68 -7.47 1.14 7.25
C ASN A 68 -8.95 1.12 6.86
N ASN A 69 -9.63 2.26 6.99
CA ASN A 69 -10.90 2.42 6.28
C ASN A 69 -10.62 2.48 4.77
N PRO A 70 -11.42 1.80 3.93
CA PRO A 70 -11.25 1.90 2.50
C PRO A 70 -11.45 3.36 2.05
N PRO A 71 -10.62 3.86 1.12
CA PRO A 71 -10.81 5.19 0.56
C PRO A 71 -12.15 5.25 -0.20
N ASP A 72 -12.78 6.42 -0.14
CA ASP A 72 -14.02 6.67 -0.87
C ASP A 72 -13.68 6.99 -2.34
N ILE A 73 -13.82 5.98 -3.20
CA ILE A 73 -13.46 6.06 -4.62
C ILE A 73 -14.73 5.88 -5.46
N HIS A 74 -15.05 6.91 -6.23
CA HIS A 74 -16.23 6.95 -7.07
C HIS A 74 -15.91 6.68 -8.54
N CYS A 75 -16.89 6.08 -9.22
CA CYS A 75 -16.89 5.92 -10.66
C CYS A 75 -16.91 7.29 -11.32
N PHE A 76 -15.94 7.54 -12.19
CA PHE A 76 -15.81 8.80 -12.93
C PHE A 76 -17.03 9.19 -13.77
N LYS A 77 -17.90 8.23 -14.12
CA LYS A 77 -19.04 8.44 -15.01
C LYS A 77 -20.37 8.71 -14.31
N CYS A 78 -20.61 8.09 -13.15
CA CYS A 78 -21.91 8.14 -12.48
C CYS A 78 -21.84 8.36 -10.98
N ASP A 79 -20.64 8.59 -10.44
CA ASP A 79 -20.39 8.90 -9.03
C ASP A 79 -20.78 7.80 -8.02
N LYS A 80 -21.30 6.65 -8.48
CA LYS A 80 -21.46 5.46 -7.65
C LYS A 80 -20.09 4.89 -7.26
N PRO A 81 -19.97 4.09 -6.18
CA PRO A 81 -18.71 3.46 -5.81
C PRO A 81 -18.05 2.74 -7.00
N ALA A 82 -16.76 2.98 -7.19
CA ALA A 82 -15.97 2.26 -8.19
C ALA A 82 -15.65 0.86 -7.66
N THR A 83 -15.76 -0.13 -8.54
CA THR A 83 -15.44 -1.54 -8.26
C THR A 83 -14.19 -1.98 -9.02
N GLN A 84 -13.84 -1.27 -10.09
CA GLN A 84 -12.73 -1.58 -10.97
C GLN A 84 -11.88 -0.35 -11.26
N VAL A 85 -10.60 -0.59 -11.52
CA VAL A 85 -9.65 0.41 -11.98
C VAL A 85 -8.95 -0.07 -13.24
N CYS A 86 -8.96 0.74 -14.30
CA CYS A 86 -8.23 0.43 -15.52
C CYS A 86 -6.73 0.70 -15.30
N SER A 87 -5.91 -0.36 -15.36
CA SER A 87 -4.46 -0.28 -15.15
C SER A 87 -3.69 0.50 -16.22
N GLN A 88 -4.30 0.77 -17.38
CA GLN A 88 -3.74 1.68 -18.39
C GLN A 88 -4.06 3.13 -18.09
N CYS A 89 -5.34 3.43 -17.82
CA CYS A 89 -5.79 4.80 -17.61
C CYS A 89 -5.44 5.36 -16.22
N ILE A 90 -4.97 4.55 -15.27
CA ILE A 90 -4.65 5.01 -13.90
C ILE A 90 -3.63 6.16 -13.89
N TYR A 91 -2.73 6.21 -14.87
CA TYR A 91 -1.76 7.28 -15.05
C TYR A 91 -2.37 8.58 -15.60
N GLU A 92 -3.57 8.52 -16.17
CA GLU A 92 -4.34 9.68 -16.67
C GLU A 92 -5.28 10.26 -15.61
N GLY A 93 -5.32 9.67 -14.42
CA GLY A 93 -6.07 10.17 -13.27
C GLY A 93 -7.48 9.57 -13.15
N PRO A 94 -8.50 10.38 -12.76
CA PRO A 94 -9.79 9.85 -12.28
C PRO A 94 -10.56 8.96 -13.26
N LYS A 95 -10.31 9.08 -14.57
CA LYS A 95 -11.02 8.31 -15.62
C LYS A 95 -10.84 6.80 -15.51
N ALA A 96 -9.81 6.34 -14.80
CA ALA A 96 -9.53 4.93 -14.59
C ALA A 96 -10.54 4.24 -13.66
N TRP A 97 -11.20 4.99 -12.77
CA TRP A 97 -12.08 4.45 -11.73
C TRP A 97 -13.50 4.30 -12.25
N LEU A 98 -13.99 3.06 -12.33
CA LEU A 98 -15.27 2.73 -12.93
C LEU A 98 -16.04 1.72 -12.07
N CYS A 99 -17.37 1.82 -12.10
CA CYS A 99 -18.23 0.72 -11.66
C CYS A 99 -18.36 -0.30 -12.79
N ASP A 100 -18.83 -1.51 -12.47
CA ASP A 100 -18.90 -2.63 -13.43
C ASP A 100 -19.60 -2.26 -14.75
N GLN A 101 -20.72 -1.54 -14.68
CA GLN A 101 -21.47 -1.10 -15.86
C GLN A 101 -20.65 -0.21 -16.81
N HIS A 102 -19.81 0.67 -16.28
CA HIS A 102 -18.98 1.56 -17.09
C HIS A 102 -17.64 0.92 -17.49
N ALA A 103 -17.17 -0.07 -16.71
CA ALA A 103 -16.01 -0.87 -17.05
C ALA A 103 -16.27 -1.75 -18.28
N GLU A 104 -17.42 -2.42 -18.36
CA GLU A 104 -17.83 -3.27 -19.51
C GLU A 104 -17.84 -2.51 -20.85
N ARG A 105 -18.14 -1.20 -20.80
CA ARG A 105 -18.20 -0.33 -21.99
C ARG A 105 -16.90 0.45 -22.24
N HIS A 106 -15.87 0.18 -21.46
CA HIS A 106 -14.60 0.91 -21.52
C HIS A 106 -13.74 0.40 -22.67
N LYS A 107 -13.03 1.31 -23.35
CA LYS A 107 -12.34 1.01 -24.60
C LYS A 107 -11.07 0.17 -24.44
N CYS A 108 -10.46 0.14 -23.26
CA CYS A 108 -9.21 -0.58 -23.02
C CYS A 108 -9.37 -2.09 -22.87
N GLY A 109 -10.60 -2.63 -22.89
CA GLY A 109 -10.85 -4.06 -22.71
C GLY A 109 -10.94 -4.50 -21.24
N GLU A 110 -11.61 -5.63 -21.01
CA GLU A 110 -11.86 -6.20 -19.68
C GLU A 110 -10.56 -6.66 -18.99
N GLU A 111 -9.59 -7.12 -19.78
CA GLU A 111 -8.29 -7.61 -19.33
C GLU A 111 -7.43 -6.55 -18.66
N MET A 112 -7.74 -5.27 -18.89
CA MET A 112 -6.99 -4.15 -18.31
C MET A 112 -7.52 -3.73 -16.94
N PHE A 113 -8.63 -4.31 -16.46
CA PHE A 113 -9.22 -3.96 -15.18
C PHE A 113 -8.67 -4.78 -14.02
N LEU A 114 -8.48 -4.09 -12.90
CA LEU A 114 -8.12 -4.67 -11.61
C LEU A 114 -9.20 -4.31 -10.58
N PRO A 115 -9.43 -5.16 -9.56
CA PRO A 115 -10.39 -4.85 -8.51
C PRO A 115 -9.92 -3.65 -7.69
N VAL A 116 -10.87 -2.81 -7.29
CA VAL A 116 -10.60 -1.76 -6.30
C VAL A 116 -10.39 -2.41 -4.94
N VAL A 117 -9.20 -2.24 -4.35
CA VAL A 117 -8.80 -2.81 -3.07
C VAL A 117 -8.33 -1.73 -2.10
N ASN A 118 -8.39 -2.03 -0.80
CA ASN A 118 -7.99 -1.12 0.27
C ASN A 118 -6.47 -1.07 0.44
N SER A 119 -5.79 -0.56 -0.59
CA SER A 119 -4.34 -0.46 -0.64
C SER A 119 -3.93 0.75 -1.47
N PRO A 120 -2.91 1.52 -1.07
CA PRO A 120 -2.39 2.63 -1.89
C PRO A 120 -1.78 2.17 -3.23
N ARG A 121 -1.57 0.85 -3.39
CA ARG A 121 -1.08 0.20 -4.62
C ARG A 121 -2.18 -0.15 -5.62
N VAL A 122 -3.45 0.09 -5.29
CA VAL A 122 -4.59 -0.31 -6.12
C VAL A 122 -4.39 0.10 -7.58
N GLY A 123 -4.59 -0.83 -8.51
CA GLY A 123 -4.46 -0.58 -9.95
C GLY A 123 -3.03 -0.55 -10.51
N MET A 124 -2.00 -0.76 -9.68
CA MET A 124 -0.59 -0.71 -10.11
C MET A 124 -0.01 -2.11 -10.34
N CYS A 125 0.64 -2.33 -11.49
CA CYS A 125 1.40 -3.55 -11.81
C CYS A 125 0.62 -4.87 -11.64
N GLY A 126 -0.69 -4.89 -11.94
CA GLY A 126 -1.50 -6.10 -11.77
C GLY A 126 -1.83 -6.44 -10.32
N TYR A 127 -1.61 -5.52 -9.37
CA TYR A 127 -1.88 -5.75 -7.96
C TYR A 127 -3.40 -5.86 -7.68
N THR A 128 -3.80 -6.99 -7.10
CA THR A 128 -5.21 -7.36 -6.85
C THR A 128 -5.59 -7.45 -5.37
N GLY A 129 -4.71 -7.02 -4.45
CA GLY A 129 -4.91 -7.10 -3.00
C GLY A 129 -3.97 -8.09 -2.32
#